data_AF-A0A965GRX6-F1
#
_entry.id   AF-A0A965GRX6-F1
#
_cell.length_a   1.000
_cell.length_b   1.000
_cell.length_c   1.000
_cell.angle_alpha   90.00
_cell.angle_beta   90.00
_cell.angle_gamma   90.00
#
_symmetry.space_group_name_H-M   'P 1'
#
loop_
_entity.id
_entity.type
_entity.pdbx_description
1 polymer ?
#
loop_
_entity_poly.entity_id
_entity_poly.type
_entity_poly.pdbx_seq_one_letter_code
_entity_poly.pdbx_strand_id
1 'polypeptide(L)'
;MAQIQVDSEHVLAANSTIQGTIAKIQAEVDGLHVQLLGLQDVWRGSAASSFQELVTRWKITATTVDNQLGELGQALRIAASQYSEIEIANQRLFMG
;
A
#
# COMPACT_ATOMS: atom_id res chain seq x y z
N MET A 1 2.13 35.57 -3.95
CA MET A 1 1.99 34.37 -4.80
C MET A 1 2.99 33.34 -4.29
N ALA A 2 2.52 32.35 -3.51
CA ALA A 2 3.35 31.30 -2.90
C ALA A 2 2.55 30.00 -2.66
N GLN A 3 1.45 29.82 -3.39
CA GLN A 3 0.44 28.81 -3.02
C GLN A 3 0.61 27.47 -3.72
N ILE A 4 1.31 27.41 -4.88
CA ILE A 4 1.49 26.14 -5.63
C ILE A 4 2.71 25.32 -5.14
N GLN A 5 3.78 25.97 -4.66
CA GLN A 5 4.99 25.26 -4.19
C GLN A 5 4.78 24.51 -2.86
N VAL A 6 4.08 25.12 -1.91
CA VAL A 6 3.83 24.54 -0.58
C VAL A 6 2.96 23.27 -0.71
N ASP A 7 2.01 23.25 -1.64
CA ASP A 7 1.15 22.09 -1.86
C ASP A 7 1.91 20.88 -2.45
N SER A 8 2.88 21.11 -3.34
CA SER A 8 3.65 20.02 -3.97
C SER A 8 4.56 19.26 -3.00
N GLU A 9 5.28 19.96 -2.13
CA GLU A 9 6.11 19.31 -1.10
C GLU A 9 5.27 18.51 -0.11
N HIS A 10 4.09 19.03 0.23
CA HIS A 10 3.12 18.35 1.09
C HIS A 10 2.59 17.06 0.44
N VAL A 11 2.28 17.08 -0.87
CA VAL A 11 1.85 15.89 -1.62
C VAL A 11 2.96 14.84 -1.69
N LEU A 12 4.21 15.25 -1.93
CA LEU A 12 5.36 14.33 -1.95
C LEU A 12 5.59 13.67 -0.58
N ALA A 13 5.56 14.46 0.50
CA ALA A 13 5.71 13.96 1.86
C ALA A 13 4.56 13.01 2.26
N ALA A 14 3.33 13.38 1.90
CA ALA A 14 2.15 12.53 2.11
C ALA A 14 2.27 11.21 1.32
N ASN A 15 2.67 11.26 0.05
CA ASN A 15 2.91 10.06 -0.75
C ASN A 15 3.95 9.14 -0.08
N SER A 16 5.11 9.67 0.33
CA SER A 16 6.14 8.87 1.04
C SER A 16 5.60 8.21 2.31
N THR A 17 4.84 8.96 3.11
CA THR A 17 4.20 8.44 4.33
C THR A 17 3.21 7.31 4.00
N ILE A 18 2.39 7.48 2.97
CA ILE A 18 1.41 6.49 2.55
C ILE A 18 2.10 5.23 2.00
N GLN A 19 3.16 5.36 1.21
CA GLN A 19 3.95 4.20 0.75
C GLN A 19 4.51 3.40 1.93
N GLY A 20 5.01 4.08 2.97
CA GLY A 20 5.47 3.43 4.20
C GLY A 20 4.34 2.68 4.92
N THR A 21 3.14 3.25 4.96
CA THR A 21 1.96 2.59 5.53
C THR A 21 1.54 1.37 4.71
N ILE A 22 1.54 1.45 3.38
CA ILE A 22 1.25 0.33 2.49
C ILE A 22 2.19 -0.84 2.77
N ALA A 23 3.50 -0.58 2.82
CA ALA A 23 4.50 -1.61 3.08
C ALA A 23 4.31 -2.29 4.45
N LYS A 24 3.95 -1.51 5.48
CA LYS A 24 3.62 -2.06 6.81
C LYS A 24 2.40 -2.97 6.76
N ILE A 25 1.33 -2.56 6.09
CA ILE A 25 0.11 -3.37 5.98
C ILE A 25 0.41 -4.70 5.26
N GLN A 26 1.17 -4.67 4.17
CA GLN A 26 1.58 -5.88 3.45
C GLN A 26 2.36 -6.83 4.36
N ALA A 27 3.32 -6.32 5.13
CA ALA A 27 4.09 -7.12 6.08
C ALA A 27 3.21 -7.75 7.19
N GLU A 28 2.22 -7.01 7.70
CA GLU A 28 1.27 -7.53 8.69
C GLU A 28 0.34 -8.59 8.10
N VAL A 29 -0.11 -8.42 6.85
CA VAL A 29 -0.93 -9.41 6.12
C VAL A 29 -0.16 -10.71 5.92
N ASP A 30 1.09 -10.62 5.48
CA ASP A 30 1.99 -11.77 5.34
C ASP A 30 2.26 -12.43 6.70
N GLY A 31 2.52 -11.62 7.73
CA GLY A 31 2.75 -12.09 9.10
C GLY A 31 1.54 -12.85 9.64
N LEU A 32 0.33 -12.36 9.43
CA LEU A 32 -0.90 -13.06 9.81
C LEU A 32 -1.06 -14.37 9.05
N HIS A 33 -0.75 -14.40 7.74
CA HIS A 33 -0.82 -15.64 6.97
C HIS A 33 0.11 -16.73 7.53
N VAL A 34 1.35 -16.37 7.87
CA VAL A 34 2.32 -17.30 8.49
C VAL A 34 1.82 -17.81 9.85
N GLN A 35 1.28 -16.93 10.69
CA GLN A 35 0.72 -17.31 11.99
C GLN A 35 -0.45 -18.29 11.85
N LEU A 36 -1.32 -18.06 10.86
CA LEU A 36 -2.45 -18.95 10.57
C LEU A 36 -1.99 -20.33 10.07
N LEU A 37 -0.96 -20.37 9.22
CA LEU A 37 -0.36 -21.64 8.78
C LEU A 37 0.28 -22.40 9.95
N GLY A 38 0.99 -21.70 10.85
CA GLY A 38 1.55 -22.35 12.05
C GLY A 38 0.47 -22.92 12.98
N LEU A 39 -0.67 -22.25 13.07
CA LEU A 39 -1.79 -22.74 13.89
C LEU A 39 -2.51 -23.94 13.25
N GLN A 40 -2.47 -24.08 11.91
CA GLN A 40 -3.11 -25.18 11.18
C GLN A 40 -2.66 -26.55 11.69
N ASP A 41 -1.38 -26.70 12.03
CA ASP A 41 -0.80 -27.96 12.51
C ASP A 41 -1.28 -28.36 13.92
N VAL A 42 -1.86 -27.42 14.67
CA VAL A 42 -2.36 -27.63 16.03
C VAL A 42 -3.78 -28.18 16.04
N TRP A 43 -4.61 -27.80 15.07
CA TRP A 43 -6.01 -28.24 15.00
C TRP A 43 -6.10 -29.66 14.43
N ARG A 44 -6.84 -30.54 15.11
CA ARG A 44 -7.08 -31.93 14.68
C ARG A 44 -8.58 -32.21 14.59
N GLY A 45 -8.94 -33.22 13.79
CA GLY A 45 -10.34 -33.65 13.62
C GLY A 45 -11.17 -32.68 12.78
N SER A 46 -12.48 -32.63 13.00
CA SER A 46 -13.42 -31.81 12.21
C SER A 46 -13.12 -30.31 12.25
N ALA A 47 -12.54 -29.81 13.35
CA ALA A 47 -12.15 -28.41 13.48
C ALA A 47 -10.98 -28.02 12.55
N ALA A 48 -10.12 -28.98 12.17
CA ALA A 48 -9.03 -28.74 11.23
C ALA A 48 -9.56 -28.37 9.84
N SER A 49 -10.59 -29.07 9.35
CA SER A 49 -11.21 -28.77 8.05
C SER A 49 -11.82 -27.36 8.02
N SER A 50 -12.59 -26.99 9.04
CA SER A 50 -13.17 -25.65 9.15
C SER A 50 -12.11 -24.55 9.26
N PHE A 51 -11.00 -24.83 9.96
CA PHE A 51 -9.88 -23.91 10.04
C PHE A 51 -9.17 -23.76 8.69
N GLN A 52 -8.91 -24.86 7.96
CA GLN A 52 -8.33 -24.84 6.62
C GLN A 52 -9.16 -24.00 5.63
N GLU A 53 -10.48 -24.14 5.67
CA GLU A 53 -11.39 -23.30 4.87
C GLU A 53 -11.28 -21.83 5.24
N LEU A 54 -11.19 -21.50 6.53
CA LEU A 54 -11.01 -20.13 7.00
C LEU A 54 -9.69 -19.54 6.50
N VAL A 55 -8.59 -20.27 6.60
CA VAL A 55 -7.27 -19.86 6.09
C VAL A 55 -7.30 -19.66 4.57
N THR A 56 -8.04 -20.51 3.85
CA THR A 56 -8.20 -20.38 2.39
C THR A 56 -8.97 -19.13 2.02
N ARG A 57 -10.08 -18.82 2.71
CA ARG A 57 -10.82 -17.58 2.50
C ARG A 57 -9.97 -16.36 2.84
N TRP A 58 -9.22 -16.42 3.95
CA TRP A 58 -8.28 -15.36 4.32
C TRP A 58 -7.25 -15.11 3.21
N LYS A 59 -6.67 -16.15 2.61
CA LYS A 59 -5.70 -16.00 1.50
C LYS A 59 -6.28 -15.21 0.34
N ILE A 60 -7.55 -15.46 -0.02
CA ILE A 60 -8.25 -14.71 -1.07
C ILE A 60 -8.35 -13.23 -0.68
N THR A 61 -8.78 -12.94 0.56
CA THR A 61 -8.85 -11.58 1.08
C THR A 61 -7.49 -10.89 1.09
N ALA A 62 -6.43 -11.56 1.55
CA ALA A 62 -5.07 -11.05 1.56
C ALA A 62 -4.61 -10.63 0.15
N THR A 63 -4.82 -11.49 -0.84
CA THR A 63 -4.52 -11.17 -2.25
C THR A 63 -5.31 -9.96 -2.76
N THR A 64 -6.59 -9.83 -2.38
CA THR A 64 -7.38 -8.63 -2.73
C THR A 64 -6.79 -7.37 -2.10
N VAL A 65 -6.41 -7.42 -0.82
CA VAL A 65 -5.77 -6.30 -0.12
C VAL A 65 -4.46 -5.92 -0.81
N ASP A 66 -3.59 -6.88 -1.12
CA ASP A 66 -2.31 -6.61 -1.78
C ASP A 66 -2.49 -5.94 -3.14
N ASN A 67 -3.44 -6.41 -3.94
CA ASN A 67 -3.76 -5.79 -5.23
C ASN A 67 -4.23 -4.34 -5.05
N GLN A 68 -5.16 -4.09 -4.13
CA GLN A 68 -5.69 -2.74 -3.87
C GLN A 68 -4.61 -1.79 -3.35
N LEU A 69 -3.73 -2.26 -2.47
CA LEU A 69 -2.60 -1.47 -1.98
C LEU A 69 -1.59 -1.18 -3.09
N GLY A 70 -1.36 -2.14 -4.00
CA GLY A 70 -0.53 -1.96 -5.19
C GLY A 70 -1.08 -0.88 -6.14
N GLU A 71 -2.38 -0.94 -6.44
CA GLU A 71 -3.09 0.06 -7.26
C GLU A 71 -3.01 1.46 -6.62
N LEU A 72 -3.29 1.57 -5.32
CA LEU A 72 -3.20 2.82 -4.57
C LEU A 72 -1.77 3.37 -4.60
N GLY A 73 -0.78 2.52 -4.31
CA GLY A 73 0.63 2.89 -4.30
C GLY A 73 1.14 3.32 -5.68
N GLN A 74 0.62 2.73 -6.76
CA GLN A 74 0.94 3.16 -8.12
C GLN A 74 0.30 4.51 -8.45
N ALA A 75 -0.99 4.70 -8.17
CA ALA A 75 -1.71 5.94 -8.43
C ALA A 75 -1.05 7.14 -7.73
N LEU A 76 -0.66 6.98 -6.46
CA LEU A 76 0.00 8.04 -5.69
C LEU A 76 1.41 8.36 -6.22
N ARG A 77 2.17 7.37 -6.70
CA ARG A 77 3.47 7.62 -7.33
C ARG A 77 3.34 8.40 -8.64
N ILE A 78 2.34 8.07 -9.45
CA ILE A 78 2.05 8.80 -10.70
C ILE A 78 1.65 10.24 -10.40
N ALA A 79 0.77 10.45 -9.42
CA ALA A 79 0.38 11.79 -9.00
C ALA A 79 1.60 12.60 -8.54
N ALA A 80 2.43 12.02 -7.65
CA ALA A 80 3.66 12.64 -7.16
C ALA A 80 4.64 13.04 -8.28
N SER A 81 4.84 12.20 -9.31
CA SER A 81 5.73 12.53 -10.42
C SER A 81 5.18 13.66 -11.29
N GLN A 82 3.87 13.65 -11.59
CA GLN A 82 3.24 14.71 -12.37
C GLN A 82 3.35 16.09 -11.70
N TYR A 83 3.15 16.15 -10.38
CA TYR A 83 3.33 17.40 -9.63
C TYR A 83 4.78 17.90 -9.70
N SER A 84 5.77 17.01 -9.57
CA SER A 84 7.18 17.38 -9.69
C SER A 84 7.53 17.92 -11.07
N GLU A 85 6.97 17.34 -12.14
CA GLU A 85 7.21 17.78 -13.52
C GLU A 85 6.59 19.16 -13.79
N ILE A 86 5.38 19.41 -13.31
CA ILE A 86 4.69 20.71 -13.42
C ILE A 86 5.50 21.81 -12.73
N GLU A 87 6.04 21.53 -11.54
CA GLU A 87 6.86 22.50 -10.81
C GLU A 87 8.13 22.88 -11.59
N ILE A 88 8.84 21.89 -12.14
CA ILE A 88 10.04 22.13 -12.96
C ILE A 88 9.68 22.96 -14.21
N ALA A 89 8.55 22.66 -14.86
CA ALA A 89 8.09 23.41 -16.02
C ALA A 89 7.78 24.88 -15.68
N ASN A 90 7.11 25.13 -14.56
CA ASN A 90 6.81 26.48 -14.07
C ASN A 90 8.09 27.25 -13.72
N GLN A 91 9.04 26.61 -13.04
CA GLN A 91 10.34 27.23 -12.72
C GLN A 91 11.08 27.69 -13.98
N ARG A 92 11.05 26.90 -15.06
CA ARG A 92 11.66 27.28 -16.35
C ARG A 92 10.99 28.50 -16.98
N LEU A 93 9.67 28.64 -16.87
CA LEU A 93 8.93 29.79 -17.41
C LEU A 93 9.30 31.12 -16.73
N PHE A 94 9.72 31.09 -15.47
CA PHE A 94 10.14 32.29 -14.74
C PHE A 94 11.64 32.56 -14.81
N MET A 95 12.42 31.63 -15.37
CA MET A 95 13.86 31.77 -15.63
C MET A 95 14.18 32.20 -17.07
N GLY A 96 13.19 32.23 -17.97
CA GLY A 96 13.29 32.72 -19.35
C GLY A 96 12.53 34.02 -19.56
#